data_AF-A0A933L640-F1
#
_entry.id   AF-A0A933L640-F1
#
_cell.length_a   1.000
_cell.length_b   1.000
_cell.length_c   1.000
_cell.angle_alpha   90.00
_cell.angle_beta   90.00
_cell.angle_gamma   90.00
#
_symmetry.space_group_name_H-M   'P 1'
#
loop_
_entity.id
_entity.type
_entity.pdbx_description
1 polymer ?
#
loop_
_entity_poly.entity_id
_entity_poly.type
_entity_poly.pdbx_seq_one_letter_code
_entity_poly.pdbx_strand_id
1 'polypeptide(L)'
;MVRLRAAKDFDEWRATARALLLTGTPPHEVRWEEGVASGDLFAAPAEPVAGVTRRAVGVVPRRFLDLARVAFFHEDPQRLALLYRLLFRLQKDRSLIDARSDPDVGRLYGMVAEIRDDVMRSKTEAGSLLRHATHAPARQ
;
A
#
# COMPACT_ATOMS: atom_id res chain seq x y z
N MET A 1 -16.26 -3.52 5.88
CA MET A 1 -15.03 -4.29 6.13
C MET A 1 -14.55 -4.84 4.80
N VAL A 2 -13.26 -4.75 4.50
CA VAL A 2 -12.65 -5.09 3.21
C VAL A 2 -11.47 -6.02 3.47
N ARG A 3 -11.44 -7.16 2.79
CA ARG A 3 -10.39 -8.17 2.89
C ARG A 3 -9.67 -8.32 1.55
N LEU A 4 -8.34 -8.36 1.60
CA LEU A 4 -7.51 -8.73 0.44
C LEU A 4 -7.32 -10.25 0.42
N ARG A 5 -7.45 -10.87 -0.75
CA ARG A 5 -7.29 -12.32 -0.96
C ARG A 5 -5.82 -12.72 -0.93
N ALA A 6 -4.94 -11.89 -1.49
CA ALA A 6 -3.52 -12.11 -1.50
C ALA A 6 -2.81 -11.09 -0.60
N ALA A 7 -2.20 -11.59 0.48
CA ALA A 7 -1.28 -10.80 1.27
C ALA A 7 -0.16 -10.32 0.33
N LYS A 8 0.00 -9.00 0.22
CA LYS A 8 0.97 -8.34 -0.67
C LYS A 8 0.62 -8.27 -2.17
N ASP A 9 -0.67 -8.31 -2.55
CA ASP A 9 -1.09 -7.89 -3.90
C ASP A 9 -1.51 -6.41 -3.94
N PHE A 10 -0.62 -5.57 -4.46
CA PHE A 10 -0.87 -4.14 -4.59
C PHE A 10 -1.96 -3.81 -5.63
N ASP A 11 -2.09 -4.61 -6.68
CA ASP A 11 -3.09 -4.40 -7.72
C ASP A 11 -4.50 -4.77 -7.21
N GLU A 12 -4.62 -5.82 -6.40
CA GLU A 12 -5.85 -6.15 -5.70
C GLU A 12 -6.29 -5.02 -4.76
N TRP A 13 -5.35 -4.49 -3.96
CA TRP A 13 -5.62 -3.32 -3.13
C TRP A 13 -6.06 -2.13 -3.98
N ARG A 14 -5.38 -1.85 -5.10
CA ARG A 14 -5.71 -0.72 -5.98
C ARG A 14 -7.09 -0.85 -6.61
N ALA A 15 -7.45 -2.03 -7.09
CA ALA A 15 -8.76 -2.31 -7.67
C ALA A 15 -9.87 -2.08 -6.64
N THR A 16 -9.67 -2.60 -5.42
CA THR A 16 -10.62 -2.49 -4.32
C THR A 16 -10.75 -1.04 -3.82
N ALA A 17 -9.62 -0.35 -3.62
CA ALA A 17 -9.60 1.06 -3.24
C ALA A 17 -10.30 1.95 -4.28
N ARG A 18 -10.10 1.66 -5.58
CA ARG A 18 -10.78 2.38 -6.66
C ARG A 18 -12.29 2.17 -6.63
N ALA A 19 -12.76 0.96 -6.34
CA ALA A 19 -14.19 0.66 -6.21
C ALA A 19 -14.83 1.47 -5.06
N LEU A 20 -14.20 1.47 -3.88
CA LEU A 20 -14.64 2.24 -2.71
C LEU A 20 -14.66 3.75 -2.97
N LEU A 21 -13.67 4.24 -3.74
CA LEU A 21 -13.57 5.65 -4.10
C LEU A 21 -14.68 6.07 -5.08
N LEU A 22 -15.04 5.21 -6.02
CA LEU A 22 -16.14 5.43 -6.96
C LEU A 22 -17.51 5.48 -6.27
N THR A 23 -17.67 4.70 -5.19
CA THR A 23 -18.86 4.72 -4.32
C THR A 23 -18.82 5.85 -3.29
N GLY A 24 -17.70 6.59 -3.20
CA GLY A 24 -17.55 7.71 -2.27
C GLY A 24 -17.44 7.29 -0.81
N THR A 25 -17.10 6.03 -0.52
CA THR A 25 -17.08 5.48 0.84
C THR A 25 -15.98 6.18 1.67
N PRO A 26 -16.32 6.86 2.77
CA PRO A 26 -15.35 7.61 3.56
C PRO A 26 -14.37 6.66 4.27
N PRO A 27 -13.10 7.08 4.51
CA PRO A 27 -12.08 6.20 5.10
C PRO A 27 -12.42 5.61 6.46
N HIS A 28 -13.23 6.28 7.28
CA HIS A 28 -13.62 5.80 8.60
C HIS A 28 -14.63 4.63 8.57
N GLU A 29 -15.33 4.43 7.45
CA GLU A 29 -16.23 3.29 7.22
C GLU A 29 -15.51 2.06 6.67
N VAL A 30 -14.24 2.21 6.26
CA VAL A 30 -13.45 1.14 5.64
C VAL A 30 -12.46 0.58 6.65
N ARG A 31 -12.73 -0.64 7.10
CA ARG A 31 -11.77 -1.48 7.83
C ARG A 31 -11.06 -2.42 6.86
N TRP A 32 -9.73 -2.37 6.80
CA TRP A 32 -8.89 -3.25 5.99
C TRP A 32 -8.37 -4.42 6.84
N GLU A 33 -8.44 -5.64 6.30
CA GLU A 33 -7.92 -6.85 6.92
C GLU A 33 -7.08 -7.64 5.91
N GLU A 34 -5.94 -8.15 6.37
CA GLU A 34 -5.04 -9.02 5.59
C GLU A 34 -5.08 -10.42 6.19
N GLY A 35 -5.32 -11.44 5.37
CA GLY A 35 -5.37 -12.82 5.85
C GLY A 35 -5.62 -13.84 4.76
N VAL A 36 -5.28 -15.10 5.05
CA VAL A 36 -5.61 -16.24 4.19
C VAL A 36 -7.11 -16.42 4.22
N ALA A 37 -7.75 -16.51 3.06
CA ALA A 37 -9.17 -16.77 2.94
C ALA A 37 -9.50 -18.16 3.52
N SER A 38 -9.74 -18.25 4.81
CA SER A 38 -10.59 -19.29 5.37
C SER A 38 -11.99 -18.97 4.88
N GLY A 39 -12.44 -19.76 3.91
CA GLY A 39 -13.58 -19.49 3.05
C GLY A 39 -14.73 -18.76 3.72
N ASP A 40 -15.02 -17.56 3.23
CA ASP A 40 -16.39 -17.12 3.16
C ASP A 40 -16.65 -16.34 1.89
N LEU A 41 -17.72 -16.75 1.24
CA LEU A 41 -18.07 -16.59 -0.16
C LEU A 41 -18.77 -15.24 -0.41
N PHE A 42 -18.27 -14.15 0.19
CA PHE A 42 -18.87 -12.82 0.05
C PHE A 42 -17.82 -11.73 -0.22
N ALA A 43 -17.07 -11.92 -1.31
CA ALA A 43 -16.71 -10.79 -2.15
C ALA A 43 -17.45 -11.00 -3.47
N ALA A 44 -18.78 -10.87 -3.42
CA ALA A 44 -19.52 -10.56 -4.63
C ALA A 44 -18.83 -9.35 -5.27
N PRO A 45 -18.67 -9.30 -6.61
CA PRO A 45 -18.44 -8.00 -7.25
C PRO A 45 -19.54 -7.11 -6.68
N ALA A 46 -19.19 -5.98 -6.07
CA ALA A 46 -20.21 -5.04 -5.61
C ALA A 46 -21.16 -4.84 -6.79
N GLU A 47 -22.36 -5.43 -6.73
CA GLU A 47 -23.37 -5.17 -7.72
C GLU A 47 -23.47 -3.66 -7.75
N PRO A 48 -23.49 -3.03 -8.95
CA PRO A 48 -23.64 -1.60 -9.01
C PRO A 48 -24.95 -1.28 -8.29
N VAL A 49 -24.84 -0.76 -7.07
CA VAL A 49 -26.00 -0.32 -6.29
C VAL A 49 -26.67 0.72 -7.16
N ALA A 50 -27.77 0.30 -7.80
CA ALA A 50 -28.50 1.11 -8.74
C ALA A 50 -29.06 2.30 -7.95
N GLY A 51 -28.40 3.45 -8.09
CA GLY A 51 -28.75 4.67 -7.35
C GLY A 51 -27.58 5.47 -6.80
N VAL A 52 -26.34 4.92 -6.73
CA VAL A 52 -25.18 5.72 -6.34
C VAL A 52 -24.69 6.51 -7.55
N THR A 53 -24.83 7.84 -7.51
CA THR A 53 -24.16 8.75 -8.44
C THR A 53 -22.65 8.51 -8.31
N ARG A 54 -22.07 7.75 -9.25
CA ARG A 54 -20.64 7.44 -9.24
C ARG A 54 -19.86 8.75 -9.18
N ARG A 55 -19.04 8.93 -8.15
CA ARG A 55 -18.17 10.09 -8.07
C ARG A 55 -17.16 10.02 -9.20
N ALA A 56 -16.94 11.15 -9.89
CA ALA A 56 -15.80 11.26 -10.79
C ALA A 56 -14.52 11.10 -9.96
N VAL A 57 -13.76 10.03 -10.22
CA VAL A 57 -12.44 9.85 -9.64
C VAL A 57 -11.47 10.73 -10.42
N GLY A 58 -10.87 11.70 -9.74
CA GLY A 58 -9.87 12.58 -10.30
C GLY A 58 -8.55 11.86 -10.57
N VAL A 59 -7.66 12.52 -11.33
CA VAL A 59 -6.33 11.98 -11.63
C VAL A 59 -5.47 11.98 -10.36
N VAL A 60 -5.07 10.77 -9.93
CA VAL A 60 -4.18 10.55 -8.78
C VAL A 60 -2.75 10.92 -9.17
N PRO A 61 -2.02 11.71 -8.36
CA PRO A 61 -0.62 12.03 -8.63
C PRO A 61 0.26 10.78 -8.73
N ARG A 62 1.11 10.69 -9.76
CA ARG A 62 2.05 9.57 -9.94
C ARG A 62 2.96 9.37 -8.73
N ARG A 63 3.40 10.47 -8.11
CA ARG A 63 4.20 10.46 -6.88
C ARG A 63 3.55 9.66 -5.74
N PHE A 64 2.23 9.79 -5.56
CA PHE A 64 1.52 8.99 -4.57
C PHE A 64 1.56 7.50 -4.91
N LEU A 65 1.35 7.13 -6.17
CA LEU A 65 1.40 5.72 -6.59
C LEU A 65 2.79 5.11 -6.37
N ASP A 66 3.86 5.86 -6.66
CA ASP A 66 5.23 5.40 -6.45
C ASP A 66 5.54 5.18 -4.96
N LEU A 67 5.07 6.07 -4.09
CA LEU A 67 5.22 5.92 -2.63
C LEU A 67 4.35 4.78 -2.08
N ALA A 68 3.10 4.69 -2.55
CA ALA A 68 2.15 3.67 -2.12
C ALA A 68 2.65 2.26 -2.43
N ARG A 69 3.26 2.04 -3.60
CA ARG A 69 3.88 0.76 -3.98
C ARG A 69 4.93 0.29 -2.99
N VAL A 70 5.72 1.21 -2.42
CA VAL A 70 6.76 0.87 -1.43
C VAL A 70 6.13 0.67 -0.06
N ALA A 71 5.34 1.64 0.41
CA ALA A 71 4.70 1.59 1.72
C ALA A 71 3.72 0.41 1.88
N PHE A 72 3.20 -0.13 0.79
CA PHE A 72 2.35 -1.31 0.80
C PHE A 72 3.05 -2.56 1.36
N PHE A 73 4.38 -2.62 1.31
CA PHE A 73 5.15 -3.72 1.89
C PHE A 73 5.54 -3.50 3.36
N HIS A 74 5.14 -2.38 3.96
CA HIS A 74 5.40 -2.08 5.37
C HIS A 74 4.72 -3.11 6.30
N GLU A 75 5.27 -3.35 7.48
CA GLU A 75 4.70 -4.30 8.44
C GLU A 75 3.48 -3.74 9.21
N ASP A 76 3.33 -2.41 9.21
CA ASP A 76 2.25 -1.72 9.90
C ASP A 76 0.86 -2.20 9.40
N PRO A 77 -0.02 -2.71 10.29
CA PRO A 77 -1.35 -3.19 9.91
C PRO A 77 -2.28 -2.07 9.41
N GLN A 78 -2.00 -0.82 9.76
CA GLN A 78 -2.78 0.35 9.33
C GLN A 78 -2.34 0.91 7.97
N ARG A 79 -1.32 0.35 7.32
CA ARG A 79 -0.78 0.88 6.05
C ARG A 79 -1.85 0.95 4.95
N LEU A 80 -2.69 -0.07 4.81
CA LEU A 80 -3.74 -0.08 3.78
C LEU A 80 -4.79 1.00 4.03
N ALA A 81 -5.15 1.21 5.30
CA ALA A 81 -6.07 2.25 5.72
C ALA A 81 -5.48 3.65 5.49
N LEU A 82 -4.20 3.84 5.80
CA LEU A 82 -3.47 5.08 5.53
C LEU A 82 -3.44 5.41 4.03
N LEU A 83 -3.08 4.43 3.20
CA LEU A 83 -3.04 4.59 1.74
C LEU A 83 -4.43 4.95 1.19
N TYR A 84 -5.49 4.30 1.67
CA TYR A 84 -6.86 4.63 1.25
C TYR A 84 -7.28 6.04 1.71
N ARG A 85 -6.95 6.43 2.94
CA ARG A 85 -7.24 7.77 3.47
C ARG A 85 -6.57 8.87 2.65
N LEU A 86 -5.30 8.70 2.31
CA LEU A 86 -4.57 9.62 1.45
C LEU A 86 -5.17 9.66 0.04
N LEU A 87 -5.47 8.50 -0.55
CA LEU A 87 -6.12 8.42 -1.87
C LEU A 87 -7.45 9.18 -1.92
N PHE A 88 -8.27 9.05 -0.87
CA PHE A 88 -9.55 9.74 -0.72
C PHE A 88 -9.37 11.26 -0.60
N ARG A 89 -8.41 11.71 0.22
CA ARG A 89 -8.12 13.14 0.41
C ARG A 89 -7.53 13.79 -0.85
N LEU A 90 -6.72 13.05 -1.61
CA LEU A 90 -6.15 13.47 -2.89
C LEU A 90 -7.21 13.76 -3.97
N GLN A 91 -8.44 13.25 -3.81
CA GLN A 91 -9.55 13.60 -4.72
C GLN A 91 -10.02 15.04 -4.56
N LYS A 92 -9.73 15.68 -3.42
CA LYS A 92 -10.06 17.08 -3.15
C LYS A 92 -8.86 17.99 -3.34
N ASP A 93 -7.68 17.54 -2.92
CA ASP A 93 -6.45 18.31 -3.01
C ASP A 93 -5.30 17.41 -3.46
N ARG A 94 -4.87 17.59 -4.72
CA ARG A 94 -3.78 16.83 -5.32
C ARG A 94 -2.40 17.25 -4.81
N SER A 95 -2.27 18.47 -4.30
CA SER A 95 -1.02 19.02 -3.76
C SER A 95 -0.69 18.48 -2.38
N LEU A 96 -1.66 17.84 -1.71
CA LEU A 96 -1.48 17.21 -0.40
C LEU A 96 -0.25 16.32 -0.33
N ILE A 97 0.09 15.59 -1.41
CA ILE A 97 1.24 14.67 -1.42
C ILE A 97 2.59 15.37 -1.19
N ASP A 98 2.65 16.68 -1.39
CA ASP A 98 3.83 17.52 -1.21
C ASP A 98 3.87 18.15 0.20
N ALA A 99 2.75 18.17 0.93
CA ALA A 99 2.64 18.75 2.27
C ALA A 99 3.22 17.82 3.35
N ARG A 100 4.55 17.86 3.53
CA ARG A 100 5.27 17.00 4.50
C ARG A 100 4.87 17.18 5.97
N SER A 101 4.29 18.33 6.31
CA SER A 101 3.75 18.61 7.64
C SER A 101 2.41 17.92 7.90
N ASP A 102 1.73 17.43 6.86
CA ASP A 102 0.52 16.64 7.04
C ASP A 102 0.88 15.29 7.72
N PRO A 103 0.19 14.91 8.83
CA PRO A 103 0.53 13.70 9.58
C PRO A 103 0.47 12.41 8.75
N ASP A 104 -0.49 12.29 7.83
CA ASP A 104 -0.63 11.09 7.01
C ASP A 104 0.48 11.01 5.96
N VAL A 105 0.81 12.16 5.35
CA VAL A 105 1.90 12.26 4.38
C VAL A 105 3.23 11.97 5.07
N GLY A 106 3.48 12.56 6.25
CA GLY A 106 4.67 12.28 7.06
C GLY A 106 4.82 10.79 7.36
N ARG A 107 3.73 10.15 7.82
CA ARG A 107 3.71 8.70 8.09
C ARG A 107 3.97 7.87 6.83
N LEU A 108 3.39 8.22 5.70
CA LEU A 108 3.65 7.54 4.42
C LEU A 108 5.15 7.58 4.07
N TYR A 109 5.78 8.75 4.22
CA TYR A 109 7.22 8.86 3.93
C TYR A 109 8.09 8.13 4.95
N GLY A 110 7.70 8.09 6.22
CA GLY A 110 8.36 7.26 7.24
C GLY A 110 8.38 5.78 6.85
N MET A 111 7.21 5.23 6.52
CA MET A 111 7.09 3.84 6.06
C MET A 111 7.96 3.55 4.82
N VAL A 112 8.01 4.48 3.87
CA VAL A 112 8.84 4.34 2.66
C VAL A 112 10.33 4.34 3.01
N ALA A 113 10.76 5.14 3.98
CA ALA A 113 12.15 5.18 4.42
C ALA A 113 12.54 3.85 5.08
N GLU A 114 11.73 3.37 6.03
CA GLU A 114 11.95 2.12 6.75
C GLU A 114 12.11 0.93 5.79
N ILE A 115 11.21 0.79 4.81
CA ILE A 115 11.29 -0.30 3.81
C ILE A 115 12.54 -0.19 2.92
N ARG A 116 12.94 1.02 2.53
CA ARG A 116 14.15 1.21 1.71
C ARG A 116 15.41 0.87 2.50
N ASP A 117 15.45 1.23 3.77
CA ASP A 117 16.57 0.92 4.65
C ASP A 117 16.69 -0.59 4.87
N ASP A 118 15.57 -1.30 5.04
CA ASP A 118 15.55 -2.76 5.17
C ASP A 118 16.02 -3.49 3.90
N VAL A 119 15.59 -3.02 2.72
CA VAL A 119 16.07 -3.56 1.44
C VAL A 119 17.57 -3.30 1.26
N MET A 120 18.07 -2.14 1.68
CA MET A 120 19.49 -1.83 1.59
C MET A 120 20.35 -2.65 2.57
N ARG A 121 19.85 -2.84 3.80
CA ARG A 121 20.49 -3.66 4.83
C ARG A 121 20.61 -5.12 4.38
N SER A 122 19.51 -5.73 3.95
CA SER A 122 19.50 -7.12 3.47
C SER A 122 20.45 -7.35 2.28
N LYS A 123 20.55 -6.39 1.37
CA LYS A 123 21.53 -6.43 0.27
C LYS A 123 22.98 -6.37 0.76
N THR A 124 23.26 -5.55 1.77
CA THR A 124 24.61 -5.38 2.34
C THR A 124 25.06 -6.66 3.03
N GLU A 125 24.18 -7.32 3.77
CA GLU A 125 24.42 -8.60 4.43
C GLU A 125 24.70 -9.71 3.41
N ALA A 126 23.86 -9.84 2.37
CA ALA A 126 24.07 -10.82 1.30
C ALA A 126 25.42 -10.60 0.57
N GLY A 127 25.79 -9.35 0.31
CA GLY A 127 27.08 -9.02 -0.28
C GLY A 127 28.28 -9.31 0.63
N SER A 128 28.12 -9.21 1.94
CA SER A 128 29.16 -9.57 2.92
C SER A 128 29.41 -11.08 2.95
N LEU A 129 28.33 -11.88 2.98
CA LEU A 129 28.41 -13.34 2.96
C LEU A 129 29.10 -13.88 1.70
N LEU A 130 28.82 -13.28 0.53
CA LEU A 130 29.50 -13.65 -0.72
C LEU A 130 30.99 -13.30 -0.71
N ARG A 131 31.40 -12.16 -0.13
CA ARG A 131 32.82 -11.79 -0.02
C ARG A 131 33.60 -12.73 0.90
N HIS A 132 33.02 -13.18 2.00
CA HIS A 132 33.68 -14.12 2.92
C HIS A 132 33.76 -15.55 2.36
N ALA A 133 32.80 -16.00 1.55
CA ALA A 133 32.81 -17.34 0.95
C ALA A 133 33.84 -17.51 -0.19
N THR A 134 34.35 -16.42 -0.78
CA THR A 134 35.26 -16.48 -1.93
C THR A 134 36.75 -16.57 -1.52
N HIS A 135 37.07 -16.54 -0.21
CA HIS A 135 38.43 -16.63 0.31
C HIS A 135 38.67 -17.96 1.05
N ALA A 136 38.43 -19.08 0.38
CA ALA A 136 38.92 -20.39 0.83
C ALA A 136 40.31 -20.63 0.21
N PRO A 137 41.39 -20.75 1.00
CA PRO A 137 42.71 -21.02 0.44
C PRO A 137 42.76 -22.45 -0.13
N ALA A 138 43.26 -22.58 -1.35
CA ALA A 138 43.60 -23.87 -1.95
C ALA A 138 44.62 -24.58 -1.05
N ARG A 139 44.21 -25.70 -0.45
CA ARG A 139 45.12 -26.57 0.30
C ARG A 139 46.12 -27.19 -0.69
N GLN A 140 47.41 -26.98 -0.40
CA GLN A 140 48.53 -27.74 -0.96
C GLN A 140 48.51 -29.17 -0.45
#